data_AF-A0A8C6TX00-F1
#
_entry.id   AF-A0A8C6TX00-F1
#
_cell.length_a   1.000
_cell.length_b   1.000
_cell.length_c   1.000
_cell.angle_alpha   90.00
_cell.angle_beta   90.00
_cell.angle_gamma   90.00
#
_symmetry.space_group_name_H-M   'P 1'
#
loop_
_entity.id
_entity.type
_entity.pdbx_description
1 polymer ?
#
loop_
_entity_poly.entity_id
_entity_poly.type
_entity_poly.pdbx_seq_one_letter_code
_entity_poly.pdbx_strand_id
1 'polypeptide(L)'
;VGEIPKPFSCSVCEKTFTQQCYLDTHMKVHTVERPHTDFSCEVCHKRFSTLGNVNRHMVTHTGERPYSCTVCKRTFPQQNYLDTHMKVHAGQRPYSCAVCLKCFRDKTDLEMHMVTHTGERPYSCTVCNRTFTQQSYLDTHMKAHAGQRPYSCTVCKTTFTQRDCLVKHMRRHKKPHSCAVCLKRFRDITDLERHTVTHTGERPYSCTVCKRTFPQQHYLDTHMKVHTGERPSLDTSCPVCQKRFMCSSEVKRHMVTHSGEKPYSCSTCAATFTRKSSLNAHMRRKTLCTNGPI
;
A
#
# COMPACT_ATOMS: atom_id res chain seq x y z
N VAL A 1 25.28 -3.01 18.84
CA VAL A 1 25.27 -4.32 18.13
C VAL A 1 25.58 -4.02 16.67
N GLY A 2 26.66 -4.60 16.16
CA GLY A 2 27.56 -4.03 15.15
C GLY A 2 26.93 -3.52 13.86
N GLU A 3 27.41 -2.35 13.42
CA GLU A 3 27.16 -1.85 12.08
C GLU A 3 27.81 -2.81 11.07
N ILE A 4 26.98 -3.40 10.21
CA ILE A 4 27.45 -4.26 9.13
C ILE A 4 28.14 -3.36 8.11
N PRO A 5 29.45 -3.55 7.82
CA PRO A 5 30.16 -2.74 6.85
C PRO A 5 29.46 -2.79 5.49
N LYS A 6 29.31 -1.63 4.85
CA LYS A 6 28.80 -1.50 3.47
C LYS A 6 29.93 -1.11 2.53
N PRO A 7 30.85 -2.03 2.19
CA PRO A 7 32.07 -1.71 1.46
C PRO A 7 31.82 -1.40 -0.03
N PHE A 8 30.63 -1.71 -0.56
CA PHE A 8 30.36 -1.58 -1.99
C PHE A 8 29.58 -0.29 -2.27
N SER A 9 30.24 0.73 -2.80
CA SER A 9 29.63 2.03 -3.13
C SER A 9 29.33 2.15 -4.62
N CYS A 10 28.16 2.68 -4.96
CA CYS A 10 27.81 3.03 -6.33
C CYS A 10 28.57 4.28 -6.79
N SER A 11 29.30 4.18 -7.90
CA SER A 11 30.06 5.29 -8.47
C SER A 11 29.19 6.39 -9.11
N VAL A 12 27.89 6.15 -9.32
CA VAL A 12 26.97 7.08 -9.99
C VAL A 12 26.07 7.85 -9.00
N CYS A 13 25.71 7.25 -7.87
CA CYS A 13 24.85 7.91 -6.87
C CYS A 13 25.28 7.67 -5.42
N GLU A 14 26.53 7.24 -5.20
CA GLU A 14 27.22 7.12 -3.90
C GLU A 14 26.53 6.22 -2.84
N LYS A 15 25.49 5.48 -3.23
CA LYS A 15 24.81 4.52 -2.35
C LYS A 15 25.72 3.36 -1.98
N THR A 16 25.76 3.03 -0.70
CA THR A 16 26.57 1.91 -0.18
C THR A 16 25.71 0.66 0.07
N PHE A 17 26.27 -0.49 -0.28
CA PHE A 17 25.65 -1.80 -0.25
C PHE A 17 26.50 -2.76 0.56
N THR A 18 25.84 -3.70 1.23
CA THR A 18 26.49 -4.73 2.05
C THR A 18 27.11 -5.85 1.21
N GLN A 19 26.67 -6.03 -0.05
CA GLN A 19 27.15 -7.08 -0.95
C GLN A 19 27.23 -6.56 -2.39
N GLN A 20 28.24 -7.02 -3.14
CA GLN A 20 28.46 -6.64 -4.53
C GLN A 20 27.27 -6.97 -5.44
N CYS A 21 26.57 -8.09 -5.23
CA CYS A 21 25.40 -8.47 -6.02
C CYS A 21 24.23 -7.46 -5.93
N TYR A 22 24.11 -6.75 -4.80
CA TYR A 22 23.14 -5.67 -4.62
C TYR A 22 23.58 -4.39 -5.32
N LEU A 23 24.88 -4.12 -5.37
CA LEU A 23 25.44 -3.05 -6.19
C LEU A 23 25.24 -3.35 -7.67
N ASP A 24 25.53 -4.56 -8.15
CA ASP A 24 25.38 -4.96 -9.55
C ASP A 24 23.93 -4.86 -10.04
N THR A 25 22.96 -5.22 -9.20
CA THR A 25 21.53 -5.01 -9.49
C THR A 25 21.14 -3.53 -9.43
N HIS A 26 21.73 -2.75 -8.52
CA HIS A 26 21.54 -1.32 -8.46
C HIS A 26 22.12 -0.57 -9.67
N MET A 27 23.26 -1.02 -10.23
CA MET A 27 23.88 -0.40 -11.40
C MET A 27 22.99 -0.45 -12.65
N LYS A 28 22.09 -1.44 -12.73
CA LYS A 28 21.05 -1.54 -13.78
C LYS A 28 19.98 -0.45 -13.72
N VAL A 29 19.91 0.30 -12.62
CA VAL A 29 19.03 1.47 -12.48
C VAL A 29 19.60 2.69 -13.23
N HIS A 30 20.92 2.72 -13.47
CA HIS A 30 21.62 3.82 -14.14
C HIS A 30 21.79 3.60 -15.65
N THR A 31 21.49 2.41 -16.16
CA THR A 31 21.47 2.15 -17.61
C THR A 31 20.20 2.74 -18.21
N VAL A 32 20.37 3.57 -19.25
CA VAL A 32 19.36 4.45 -19.87
C VAL A 32 18.22 3.68 -20.56
N GLU A 33 18.34 2.37 -20.72
CA GLU A 33 17.21 1.52 -21.00
C GLU A 33 16.50 1.19 -19.69
N ARG A 34 15.45 1.95 -19.38
CA ARG A 34 14.34 1.44 -18.58
C ARG A 34 13.45 0.62 -19.51
N PRO A 35 13.63 -0.70 -19.67
CA PRO A 35 12.46 -1.48 -20.00
C PRO A 35 11.53 -1.24 -18.82
N HIS A 36 10.35 -0.72 -19.10
CA HIS A 36 9.20 -1.03 -18.26
C HIS A 36 9.12 -2.54 -18.24
N THR A 37 9.83 -3.19 -17.31
CA THR A 37 9.82 -4.64 -17.17
C THR A 37 8.49 -5.01 -16.56
N ASP A 38 7.48 -4.99 -17.41
CA ASP A 38 6.27 -5.74 -17.19
C ASP A 38 6.66 -7.20 -17.22
N PHE A 39 7.09 -7.69 -16.05
CA PHE A 39 7.26 -9.10 -15.77
C PHE A 39 5.86 -9.70 -15.81
N SER A 40 5.41 -9.98 -17.02
CA SER A 40 4.09 -10.51 -17.33
C SER A 40 4.24 -11.93 -17.84
N CYS A 41 3.29 -12.78 -17.48
CA CYS A 41 3.22 -14.11 -18.05
C CYS A 41 2.75 -14.02 -19.50
N GLU A 42 3.49 -14.58 -20.45
CA GLU A 42 3.10 -14.59 -21.86
C GLU A 42 1.85 -15.44 -22.13
N VAL A 43 1.60 -16.45 -21.29
CA VAL A 43 0.47 -17.40 -21.45
C VAL A 43 -0.84 -16.86 -20.87
N CYS A 44 -0.80 -16.14 -19.75
CA CYS A 44 -2.01 -15.67 -19.05
C CYS A 44 -2.03 -14.19 -18.71
N HIS A 45 -1.05 -13.43 -19.20
CA HIS A 45 -0.87 -11.98 -19.06
C HIS A 45 -0.89 -11.44 -17.62
N LYS A 46 -0.75 -12.32 -16.61
CA LYS A 46 -0.61 -11.92 -15.21
C LYS A 46 0.69 -11.16 -14.99
N ARG A 47 0.61 -10.01 -14.31
CA ARG A 47 1.75 -9.14 -14.00
C ARG A 47 2.34 -9.45 -12.64
N PHE A 48 3.66 -9.36 -12.55
CA PHE A 48 4.45 -9.67 -11.36
C PHE A 48 5.45 -8.55 -11.10
N SER A 49 5.91 -8.45 -9.85
CA SER A 49 6.87 -7.44 -9.42
C SER A 49 8.33 -7.79 -9.74
N THR A 50 8.63 -9.04 -10.10
CA THR A 50 9.99 -9.52 -10.38
C THR A 50 9.99 -10.65 -11.41
N LEU A 51 11.10 -10.80 -12.16
CA LEU A 51 11.29 -11.91 -13.11
C LEU A 51 11.27 -13.29 -12.43
N GLY A 52 11.85 -13.40 -11.23
CA GLY A 52 11.82 -14.65 -10.45
C GLY A 52 10.39 -15.11 -10.11
N ASN A 53 9.47 -14.16 -9.91
CA ASN A 53 8.05 -14.47 -9.72
C ASN A 53 7.38 -14.95 -11.01
N VAL A 54 7.74 -14.38 -12.17
CA VAL A 54 7.28 -14.87 -13.47
C VAL A 54 7.78 -16.28 -13.71
N ASN A 55 9.08 -16.54 -13.57
CA ASN A 55 9.65 -17.86 -13.80
C ASN A 55 9.01 -18.92 -12.91
N ARG A 56 8.81 -18.61 -11.62
CA ARG A 56 8.10 -19.49 -10.69
C ARG A 56 6.64 -19.71 -11.08
N HIS A 57 5.99 -18.70 -11.66
CA HIS A 57 4.65 -18.82 -12.17
C HIS A 57 4.59 -19.62 -13.49
N MET A 58 5.61 -19.54 -14.35
CA MET A 58 5.68 -20.32 -15.60
C MET A 58 5.64 -21.83 -15.35
N VAL A 59 6.18 -22.30 -14.23
CA VAL A 59 6.07 -23.70 -13.77
C VAL A 59 4.61 -24.17 -13.65
N THR A 60 3.66 -23.24 -13.45
CA THR A 60 2.22 -23.57 -13.42
C THR A 60 1.62 -23.83 -14.81
N HIS A 61 2.25 -23.33 -15.88
CA HIS A 61 1.83 -23.56 -17.27
C HIS A 61 2.52 -24.78 -17.87
N THR A 62 3.81 -24.97 -17.58
CA THR A 62 4.57 -26.12 -18.09
C THR A 62 4.20 -27.43 -17.39
N GLY A 63 3.62 -27.36 -16.19
CA GLY A 63 3.29 -28.52 -15.38
C GLY A 63 4.53 -29.20 -14.78
N GLU A 64 5.73 -28.65 -14.99
CA GLU A 64 6.97 -29.17 -14.42
C GLU A 64 6.90 -29.16 -12.89
N ARG A 65 7.36 -30.25 -12.28
CA ARG A 65 7.38 -30.39 -10.82
C ARG A 65 8.77 -30.83 -10.36
N PRO A 66 9.76 -29.92 -10.41
CA PRO A 66 11.17 -30.27 -10.22
C PRO A 66 11.50 -30.73 -8.79
N TYR A 67 10.65 -30.44 -7.82
CA TYR A 67 10.88 -30.78 -6.42
C TYR A 67 10.18 -32.09 -6.08
N SER A 68 10.93 -33.14 -5.76
CA SER A 68 10.37 -34.46 -5.42
C SER A 68 10.51 -34.79 -3.94
N CYS A 69 9.47 -35.41 -3.37
CA CYS A 69 9.51 -35.96 -2.03
C CYS A 69 10.33 -37.25 -2.04
N THR A 70 11.34 -37.33 -1.18
CA THR A 70 12.20 -38.51 -1.05
C THR A 70 11.46 -39.72 -0.48
N VAL A 71 10.41 -39.47 0.33
CA VAL A 71 9.64 -40.51 1.04
C VAL A 71 8.53 -41.11 0.17
N CYS A 72 7.66 -40.29 -0.43
CA CYS A 72 6.51 -40.77 -1.22
C CYS A 72 6.60 -40.50 -2.72
N LYS A 73 7.76 -40.01 -3.21
CA LYS A 73 8.03 -39.71 -4.63
C LYS A 73 7.09 -38.68 -5.29
N ARG A 74 6.20 -38.07 -4.52
CA ARG A 74 5.30 -37.01 -5.00
C ARG A 74 6.09 -35.77 -5.39
N THR A 75 5.70 -35.11 -6.49
CA THR A 75 6.42 -33.97 -7.04
C THR A 75 5.65 -32.65 -6.84
N PHE A 76 6.40 -31.55 -6.72
CA PHE A 76 5.92 -30.21 -6.38
C PHE A 76 6.50 -29.16 -7.33
N PRO A 77 5.73 -28.11 -7.65
CA PRO A 77 6.20 -27.03 -8.52
C PRO A 77 7.14 -26.03 -7.81
N GLN A 78 7.18 -26.04 -6.48
CA GLN A 78 7.99 -25.11 -5.68
C GLN A 78 8.51 -25.78 -4.40
N GLN A 79 9.71 -25.39 -3.97
CA GLN A 79 10.37 -25.94 -2.76
C GLN A 79 9.53 -25.76 -1.49
N ASN A 80 8.92 -24.58 -1.29
CA ASN A 80 8.06 -24.31 -0.12
C ASN A 80 6.86 -25.26 -0.01
N TYR A 81 6.32 -25.77 -1.13
CA TYR A 81 5.28 -26.78 -1.11
C TYR A 81 5.82 -28.15 -0.69
N LEU A 82 7.01 -28.53 -1.18
CA LEU A 82 7.71 -29.72 -0.72
C LEU A 82 7.99 -29.65 0.80
N ASP A 83 8.53 -28.53 1.29
CA ASP A 83 8.81 -28.34 2.72
C ASP A 83 7.55 -28.46 3.58
N THR A 84 6.44 -27.90 3.09
CA THR A 84 5.14 -28.01 3.76
C THR A 84 4.60 -29.43 3.71
N HIS A 85 4.84 -30.15 2.62
CA HIS A 85 4.46 -31.55 2.47
C HIS A 85 5.29 -32.50 3.33
N MET A 86 6.59 -32.23 3.55
CA MET A 86 7.41 -33.03 4.46
C MET A 86 6.85 -33.06 5.89
N LYS A 87 6.05 -32.05 6.28
CA LYS A 87 5.31 -32.04 7.55
C LYS A 87 4.20 -33.09 7.64
N VAL A 88 3.73 -33.63 6.52
CA VAL A 88 2.83 -34.79 6.47
C VAL A 88 3.57 -36.02 7.01
N HIS A 89 4.78 -36.27 6.52
CA HIS A 89 5.62 -37.40 6.95
C HIS A 89 6.09 -37.25 8.40
N ALA A 90 6.27 -36.02 8.87
CA ALA A 90 6.52 -35.73 10.28
C ALA A 90 5.25 -35.79 11.17
N GLY A 91 4.07 -36.11 10.63
CA GLY A 91 2.81 -36.19 11.36
C GLY A 91 2.23 -34.84 11.81
N GLN A 92 2.88 -33.71 11.51
CA GLN A 92 2.46 -32.38 11.96
C GLN A 92 1.30 -31.79 11.14
N ARG A 93 1.20 -32.17 9.86
CA ARG A 93 0.15 -31.70 8.93
C ARG A 93 -0.29 -32.83 8.00
N PRO A 94 -1.02 -33.84 8.50
CA PRO A 94 -1.26 -35.07 7.75
C PRO A 94 -2.19 -34.91 6.53
N TYR A 95 -2.95 -33.80 6.43
CA TYR A 95 -3.96 -33.63 5.39
C TYR A 95 -3.46 -32.73 4.26
N SER A 96 -3.40 -33.22 3.01
CA SER A 96 -2.94 -32.45 1.85
C SER A 96 -4.06 -32.14 0.86
N CYS A 97 -4.14 -30.90 0.38
CA CYS A 97 -5.04 -30.52 -0.71
C CYS A 97 -4.57 -31.13 -2.04
N ALA A 98 -5.46 -31.81 -2.77
CA ALA A 98 -5.14 -32.38 -4.07
C ALA A 98 -4.92 -31.33 -5.17
N VAL A 99 -5.58 -30.17 -5.06
CA VAL A 99 -5.56 -29.11 -6.08
C VAL A 99 -4.31 -28.24 -5.95
N CYS A 100 -4.04 -27.68 -4.77
CA CYS A 100 -2.92 -26.75 -4.57
C CYS A 100 -1.78 -27.30 -3.70
N LEU A 101 -1.84 -28.57 -3.28
CA LEU A 101 -0.80 -29.26 -2.51
C LEU A 101 -0.50 -28.67 -1.12
N LYS A 102 -1.30 -27.71 -0.66
CA LYS A 102 -1.20 -27.14 0.69
C LYS A 102 -1.58 -28.19 1.74
N CYS A 103 -0.81 -28.26 2.84
CA CYS A 103 -1.04 -29.22 3.91
C CYS A 103 -1.61 -28.56 5.17
N PHE A 104 -2.48 -29.30 5.87
CA PHE A 104 -3.32 -28.89 6.99
C PHE A 104 -3.17 -29.85 8.16
N ARG A 105 -3.44 -29.35 9.37
CA ARG A 105 -3.29 -30.12 10.61
C ARG A 105 -4.44 -31.10 10.81
N ASP A 106 -5.65 -30.71 10.42
CA ASP A 106 -6.86 -31.50 10.56
C ASP A 106 -7.66 -31.55 9.25
N LYS A 107 -8.59 -32.51 9.18
CA LYS A 107 -9.46 -32.72 8.02
C LYS A 107 -10.41 -31.53 7.81
N THR A 108 -10.89 -30.95 8.90
CA THR A 108 -11.80 -29.78 8.90
C THR A 108 -11.17 -28.56 8.23
N ASP A 109 -9.89 -28.28 8.50
CA ASP A 109 -9.13 -27.21 7.86
C ASP A 109 -8.95 -27.45 6.37
N LEU A 110 -8.74 -28.71 5.96
CA LEU A 110 -8.66 -29.09 4.56
C LEU A 110 -10.01 -28.90 3.86
N GLU A 111 -11.11 -29.41 4.42
CA GLU A 111 -12.46 -29.27 3.88
C GLU A 111 -12.85 -27.79 3.72
N MET A 112 -12.60 -26.97 4.75
CA MET A 112 -12.81 -25.52 4.70
C MET A 112 -11.95 -24.83 3.64
N HIS A 113 -10.73 -25.31 3.42
CA HIS A 113 -9.89 -24.83 2.33
C HIS A 113 -10.41 -25.25 0.96
N MET A 114 -10.98 -26.45 0.80
CA MET A 114 -11.53 -26.91 -0.49
C MET A 114 -12.65 -26.01 -1.00
N VAL A 115 -13.43 -25.39 -0.11
CA VAL A 115 -14.44 -24.37 -0.45
C VAL A 115 -13.83 -23.18 -1.22
N THR A 116 -12.54 -22.88 -1.01
CA THR A 116 -11.84 -21.81 -1.76
C THR A 116 -11.54 -22.17 -3.22
N HIS A 117 -11.53 -23.47 -3.54
CA HIS A 117 -11.36 -23.96 -4.91
C HIS A 117 -12.68 -24.06 -5.66
N THR A 118 -13.76 -24.46 -4.98
CA THR A 118 -15.10 -24.51 -5.59
C THR A 118 -15.73 -23.12 -5.75
N GLY A 119 -15.29 -22.15 -4.94
CA GLY A 119 -15.85 -20.80 -4.93
C GLY A 119 -17.22 -20.73 -4.26
N GLU A 120 -17.68 -21.84 -3.66
CA GLU A 120 -18.93 -21.88 -2.91
C GLU A 120 -18.86 -20.92 -1.71
N ARG A 121 -19.95 -20.20 -1.47
CA ARG A 121 -20.07 -19.26 -0.34
C ARG A 121 -21.40 -19.53 0.35
N PRO A 122 -21.49 -20.61 1.14
CA PRO A 122 -22.76 -21.13 1.66
C PRO A 122 -23.49 -20.15 2.59
N TYR A 123 -22.75 -19.20 3.16
CA TYR A 123 -23.26 -18.32 4.21
C TYR A 123 -23.60 -16.96 3.63
N SER A 124 -24.87 -16.61 3.57
CA SER A 124 -25.35 -15.32 3.03
C SER A 124 -25.77 -14.36 4.15
N CYS A 125 -25.47 -13.07 3.96
CA CYS A 125 -25.98 -12.01 4.80
C CYS A 125 -27.41 -11.65 4.37
N THR A 126 -28.35 -11.71 5.31
CA THR A 126 -29.76 -11.37 5.07
C THR A 126 -30.01 -9.88 4.84
N VAL A 127 -29.06 -9.01 5.21
CA VAL A 127 -29.22 -7.54 5.11
C VAL A 127 -28.67 -6.98 3.80
N CYS A 128 -27.53 -7.48 3.32
CA CYS A 128 -26.87 -6.95 2.12
C CYS A 128 -26.59 -8.01 1.04
N ASN A 129 -27.11 -9.23 1.20
CA ASN A 129 -26.94 -10.37 0.29
C ASN A 129 -25.48 -10.78 0.02
N ARG A 130 -24.53 -10.26 0.81
CA ARG A 130 -23.12 -10.63 0.69
C ARG A 130 -22.90 -12.04 1.21
N THR A 131 -22.17 -12.85 0.45
CA THR A 131 -21.91 -14.25 0.79
C THR A 131 -20.50 -14.46 1.38
N PHE A 132 -20.31 -15.51 2.16
CA PHE A 132 -19.08 -15.85 2.88
C PHE A 132 -18.82 -17.35 2.79
N THR A 133 -17.53 -17.70 2.85
CA THR A 133 -17.08 -19.10 2.83
C THR A 133 -17.17 -19.78 4.20
N GLN A 134 -17.35 -19.00 5.28
CA GLN A 134 -17.39 -19.50 6.66
C GLN A 134 -18.44 -18.72 7.47
N GLN A 135 -19.13 -19.41 8.37
CA GLN A 135 -20.10 -18.81 9.29
C GLN A 135 -19.47 -17.72 10.17
N SER A 136 -18.26 -17.96 10.69
CA SER A 136 -17.53 -17.00 11.53
C SER A 136 -17.28 -15.65 10.85
N TYR A 137 -17.09 -15.65 9.53
CA TYR A 137 -16.96 -14.43 8.74
C TYR A 137 -18.29 -13.71 8.56
N LEU A 138 -19.38 -14.46 8.35
CA LEU A 138 -20.73 -13.90 8.35
C LEU A 138 -21.05 -13.28 9.71
N ASP A 139 -20.84 -13.97 10.83
CA ASP A 139 -21.11 -13.45 12.17
C ASP A 139 -20.35 -12.14 12.43
N THR A 140 -19.08 -12.10 12.03
CA THR A 140 -18.28 -10.89 12.21
C THR A 140 -18.71 -9.76 11.28
N HIS A 141 -19.19 -10.08 10.09
CA HIS A 141 -19.80 -9.11 9.19
C HIS A 141 -21.12 -8.58 9.76
N MET A 142 -21.96 -9.42 10.38
CA MET A 142 -23.22 -9.02 11.01
C MET A 142 -22.99 -8.05 12.18
N LYS A 143 -21.88 -8.16 12.92
CA LYS A 143 -21.48 -7.15 13.92
C LYS A 143 -21.35 -5.74 13.32
N ALA A 144 -20.95 -5.62 12.05
CA ALA A 144 -20.89 -4.33 11.38
C ALA A 144 -22.28 -3.73 11.12
N HIS A 145 -23.26 -4.57 10.74
CA HIS A 145 -24.66 -4.14 10.59
C HIS A 145 -25.29 -3.73 11.92
N ALA A 146 -24.99 -4.46 13.00
CA ALA A 146 -25.45 -4.13 14.35
C ALA A 146 -24.72 -2.94 15.00
N GLY A 147 -23.74 -2.32 14.30
CA GLY A 147 -22.91 -1.25 14.86
C GLY A 147 -22.00 -1.69 16.02
N GLN A 148 -21.91 -3.00 16.30
CA GLN A 148 -21.12 -3.55 17.39
C GLN A 148 -19.63 -3.48 17.06
N ARG A 149 -18.94 -2.49 17.64
CA ARG A 149 -17.50 -2.26 17.45
C ARG A 149 -16.77 -2.34 18.80
N PRO A 150 -16.68 -3.54 19.41
CA PRO A 150 -16.22 -3.72 20.79
C PRO A 150 -14.75 -3.34 20.99
N TYR A 151 -13.95 -3.26 19.92
CA TYR A 151 -12.53 -2.95 20.02
C TYR A 151 -12.28 -1.47 19.77
N SER A 152 -11.92 -0.71 20.82
CA SER A 152 -11.63 0.71 20.71
C SER A 152 -10.13 1.00 20.74
N CYS A 153 -9.71 1.98 19.95
CA CYS A 153 -8.35 2.51 20.02
C CYS A 153 -8.22 3.45 21.22
N THR A 154 -7.27 3.18 22.10
CA THR A 154 -7.02 4.03 23.28
C THR A 154 -6.54 5.44 22.92
N VAL A 155 -5.83 5.58 21.80
CA VAL A 155 -5.21 6.85 21.35
C VAL A 155 -6.19 7.78 20.64
N CYS A 156 -6.96 7.27 19.66
CA CYS A 156 -7.85 8.10 18.84
C CYS A 156 -9.33 7.70 18.91
N LYS A 157 -9.70 6.83 19.85
CA LYS A 157 -11.07 6.38 20.15
C LYS A 157 -11.83 5.74 18.98
N THR A 158 -11.18 5.51 17.84
CA THR A 158 -11.76 4.80 16.70
C THR A 158 -12.08 3.36 17.08
N THR A 159 -13.27 2.88 16.70
CA THR A 159 -13.77 1.55 17.06
C THR A 159 -13.77 0.57 15.89
N PHE A 160 -13.57 -0.70 16.18
CA PHE A 160 -13.42 -1.80 15.21
C PHE A 160 -14.29 -2.99 15.60
N THR A 161 -14.76 -3.72 14.59
CA THR A 161 -15.53 -4.96 14.76
C THR A 161 -14.64 -6.16 15.13
N GLN A 162 -13.35 -6.10 14.78
CA GLN A 162 -12.35 -7.16 15.02
C GLN A 162 -11.11 -6.63 15.73
N ARG A 163 -10.50 -7.45 16.59
CA ARG A 163 -9.23 -7.16 17.28
C ARG A 163 -8.08 -6.96 16.29
N ASP A 164 -7.99 -7.77 15.24
CA ASP A 164 -6.92 -7.69 14.25
C ASP A 164 -6.92 -6.35 13.50
N CYS A 165 -8.11 -5.80 13.24
CA CYS A 165 -8.26 -4.46 12.67
C CYS A 165 -7.70 -3.40 13.61
N LEU A 166 -7.98 -3.50 14.92
CA LEU A 166 -7.38 -2.62 15.93
C LEU A 166 -5.86 -2.78 15.97
N VAL A 167 -5.32 -4.00 15.99
CA VAL A 167 -3.86 -4.24 16.02
C VAL A 167 -3.17 -3.64 14.80
N LYS A 168 -3.72 -3.84 13.60
CA LYS A 168 -3.22 -3.21 12.36
C LYS A 168 -3.32 -1.69 12.44
N HIS A 169 -4.41 -1.16 12.99
CA HIS A 169 -4.58 0.27 13.21
C HIS A 169 -3.55 0.85 14.19
N MET A 170 -3.21 0.13 15.28
CA MET A 170 -2.23 0.59 16.27
C MET A 170 -0.84 0.80 15.66
N ARG A 171 -0.50 0.12 14.56
CA ARG A 171 0.73 0.40 13.78
C ARG A 171 0.78 1.83 13.23
N ARG A 172 -0.36 2.49 13.05
CA ARG A 172 -0.43 3.89 12.62
C ARG A 172 -0.03 4.86 13.72
N HIS A 173 -0.27 4.48 14.98
CA HIS A 173 0.10 5.26 16.16
C HIS A 173 1.53 4.96 16.60
N LYS A 174 2.00 3.72 16.39
CA LYS A 174 3.39 3.35 16.60
C LYS A 174 4.25 3.96 15.48
N LYS A 175 4.76 5.15 15.75
CA LYS A 175 5.69 5.88 14.87
C LYS A 175 7.07 5.92 15.52
N PRO A 176 7.87 4.85 15.37
CA PRO A 176 9.15 4.72 16.07
C PRO A 176 10.21 5.69 15.53
N HIS A 177 10.08 6.12 14.28
CA HIS A 177 11.09 6.97 13.64
C HIS A 177 10.70 8.44 13.79
N SER A 178 11.58 9.25 14.36
CA SER A 178 11.41 10.70 14.51
C SER A 178 12.41 11.46 13.66
N CYS A 179 11.97 12.54 13.02
CA CYS A 179 12.85 13.47 12.33
C CYS A 179 13.65 14.28 13.36
N ALA A 180 14.98 14.29 13.26
CA ALA A 180 15.83 15.06 14.15
C ALA A 180 15.61 16.58 14.04
N VAL A 181 15.23 17.08 12.86
CA VAL A 181 15.08 18.52 12.59
C VAL A 181 13.76 19.08 13.12
N CYS A 182 12.64 18.37 12.93
CA CYS A 182 11.31 18.90 13.26
C CYS A 182 10.48 18.01 14.19
N LEU A 183 11.08 16.93 14.72
CA LEU A 183 10.48 15.96 15.67
C LEU A 183 9.21 15.25 15.17
N LYS A 184 8.84 15.42 13.89
CA LYS A 184 7.74 14.67 13.28
C LYS A 184 8.03 13.18 13.31
N ARG A 185 7.01 12.39 13.65
CA ARG A 185 7.11 10.93 13.77
C ARG A 185 6.50 10.21 12.56
N PHE A 186 7.19 9.17 12.11
CA PHE A 186 6.92 8.36 10.92
C PHE A 186 6.81 6.87 11.29
N ARG A 187 6.08 6.12 10.46
CA ARG A 187 5.77 4.70 10.70
C ARG A 187 6.92 3.78 10.30
N ASP A 188 7.65 4.16 9.27
CA ASP A 188 8.81 3.45 8.75
C ASP A 188 9.94 4.44 8.41
N ILE A 189 11.14 3.91 8.16
CA ILE A 189 12.34 4.66 7.81
C ILE A 189 12.20 5.34 6.45
N THR A 190 11.59 4.68 5.47
CA THR A 190 11.43 5.21 4.11
C THR A 190 10.56 6.47 4.08
N ASP A 191 9.50 6.52 4.88
CA ASP A 191 8.65 7.70 5.08
C ASP A 191 9.44 8.84 5.76
N LEU A 192 10.34 8.51 6.71
CA LEU A 192 11.22 9.49 7.35
C LEU A 192 12.25 10.04 6.36
N GLU A 193 12.96 9.20 5.62
CA GLU A 193 13.94 9.60 4.60
C GLU A 193 13.30 10.53 3.56
N ARG A 194 12.14 10.13 3.02
CA ARG A 194 11.38 10.95 2.08
C ARG A 194 10.93 12.29 2.68
N HIS A 195 10.71 12.33 4.00
CA HIS A 195 10.46 13.58 4.70
C HIS A 195 11.74 14.41 4.90
N THR A 196 12.90 13.80 5.17
CA THR A 196 14.15 14.55 5.36
C THR A 196 14.56 15.38 4.15
N VAL A 197 14.23 14.90 2.94
CA VAL A 197 14.38 15.65 1.68
C VAL A 197 13.67 17.02 1.70
N THR A 198 12.60 17.17 2.51
CA THR A 198 11.91 18.47 2.66
C THR A 198 12.70 19.50 3.46
N HIS A 199 13.68 19.08 4.26
CA HIS A 199 14.58 19.96 5.01
C HIS A 199 15.84 20.28 4.22
N THR A 200 16.38 19.30 3.49
CA THR A 200 17.57 19.51 2.64
C THR A 200 17.27 20.28 1.36
N GLY A 201 16.00 20.30 0.94
CA GLY A 201 15.58 20.98 -0.29
C GLY A 201 16.00 20.24 -1.56
N GLU A 202 16.58 19.04 -1.42
CA GLU A 202 16.95 18.21 -2.56
C GLU A 202 15.72 17.83 -3.38
N ARG A 203 15.86 17.88 -4.70
CA ARG A 203 14.78 17.54 -5.64
C ARG A 203 15.32 16.53 -6.66
N PRO A 204 15.51 15.26 -6.24
CA PRO A 204 16.23 14.26 -7.03
C PRO A 204 15.56 13.90 -8.36
N TYR A 205 14.26 14.20 -8.49
CA TYR A 205 13.46 13.79 -9.63
C TYR A 205 13.29 14.95 -10.59
N SER A 206 13.97 14.93 -11.74
CA SER A 206 13.88 15.98 -12.75
C SER A 206 12.98 15.60 -13.92
N CYS A 207 12.22 16.57 -14.42
CA CYS A 207 11.46 16.45 -15.65
C CYS A 207 12.41 16.56 -16.84
N THR A 208 12.38 15.57 -17.74
CA THR A 208 13.21 15.55 -18.93
C THR A 208 12.83 16.63 -19.94
N VAL A 209 11.55 17.02 -19.97
CA VAL A 209 10.97 17.98 -20.93
C VAL A 209 11.22 19.43 -20.52
N CYS A 210 10.87 19.81 -19.28
CA CYS A 210 10.95 21.21 -18.83
C CYS A 210 11.98 21.45 -17.71
N LYS A 211 12.81 20.46 -17.38
CA LYS A 211 13.87 20.50 -16.36
C LYS A 211 13.40 20.84 -14.94
N ARG A 212 12.10 20.93 -14.68
CA ARG A 212 11.55 21.09 -13.33
C ARG A 212 11.92 19.90 -12.46
N THR A 213 12.39 20.18 -11.25
CA THR A 213 12.78 19.16 -10.28
C THR A 213 11.68 18.95 -9.25
N PHE A 214 11.61 17.77 -8.64
CA PHE A 214 10.60 17.37 -7.68
C PHE A 214 11.24 16.59 -6.53
N PRO A 215 10.70 16.70 -5.30
CA PRO A 215 11.23 15.97 -4.14
C PRO A 215 10.82 14.50 -4.12
N GLN A 216 9.81 14.08 -4.89
CA GLN A 216 9.32 12.69 -4.94
C GLN A 216 8.91 12.28 -6.36
N GLN A 217 9.12 11.01 -6.71
CA GLN A 217 8.77 10.45 -8.02
C GLN A 217 7.30 10.67 -8.39
N HIS A 218 6.36 10.42 -7.46
CA HIS A 218 4.94 10.54 -7.75
C HIS A 218 4.52 11.97 -8.16
N TYR A 219 5.22 13.00 -7.67
CA TYR A 219 4.98 14.38 -8.10
C TYR A 219 5.47 14.61 -9.54
N LEU A 220 6.62 14.04 -9.90
CA LEU A 220 7.10 14.04 -11.28
C LEU A 220 6.11 13.30 -12.19
N ASP A 221 5.63 12.12 -11.80
CA ASP A 221 4.68 11.34 -12.60
C ASP A 221 3.39 12.12 -12.86
N THR A 222 2.83 12.80 -11.84
CA THR A 222 1.67 13.67 -12.02
C THR A 222 1.97 14.90 -12.89
N HIS A 223 3.19 15.43 -12.82
CA HIS A 223 3.62 16.54 -13.65
C HIS A 223 3.82 16.14 -15.12
N MET A 224 4.32 14.93 -15.39
CA MET A 224 4.53 14.43 -16.75
C MET A 224 3.23 14.37 -17.55
N LYS A 225 2.09 14.19 -16.89
CA LYS A 225 0.75 14.25 -17.51
C LYS A 225 0.44 15.59 -18.18
N VAL A 226 1.09 16.67 -17.74
CA VAL A 226 0.97 18.00 -18.37
C VAL A 226 1.62 18.02 -19.75
N HIS A 227 2.74 17.29 -19.92
CA HIS A 227 3.48 17.24 -21.18
C HIS A 227 2.89 16.22 -22.16
N THR A 228 2.37 15.10 -21.66
CA THR A 228 1.73 14.08 -22.51
C THR A 228 0.35 14.50 -23.00
N GLY A 229 -0.21 15.59 -22.47
CA GLY A 229 -1.55 16.05 -22.82
C GLY A 229 -2.64 15.01 -22.51
N GLU A 230 -2.34 14.03 -21.65
CA GLU A 230 -3.30 13.03 -21.20
C GLU A 230 -4.47 13.76 -20.54
N ARG A 231 -5.54 13.91 -21.32
CA ARG A 231 -6.79 14.52 -20.89
C ARG A 231 -7.23 13.83 -19.61
N PRO A 232 -7.41 14.56 -18.49
CA PRO A 232 -7.93 13.97 -17.27
C PRO A 232 -9.27 13.29 -17.58
N SER A 233 -9.44 12.05 -17.10
CA SER A 233 -10.62 11.21 -17.31
C SER A 233 -11.91 11.96 -16.93
N LEU A 234 -13.06 11.54 -17.48
CA LEU A 234 -14.36 12.17 -17.21
C LEU A 234 -14.67 12.31 -15.70
N ASP A 235 -14.04 11.49 -14.83
CA ASP A 235 -14.18 11.53 -13.37
C ASP A 235 -13.42 12.69 -12.67
N THR A 236 -12.63 13.45 -13.41
CA THR A 236 -11.86 14.60 -12.91
C THR A 236 -12.44 15.95 -13.35
N SER A 237 -13.64 15.96 -13.93
CA SER A 237 -14.42 17.18 -14.10
C SER A 237 -15.28 17.46 -12.87
N CYS A 238 -15.56 18.75 -12.64
CA CYS A 238 -16.58 19.16 -11.70
C CYS A 238 -17.96 18.85 -12.28
N PRO A 239 -18.82 18.09 -11.59
CA PRO A 239 -20.16 17.78 -12.09
C PRO A 239 -21.07 19.02 -12.17
N VAL A 240 -20.75 20.10 -11.45
CA VAL A 240 -21.57 21.31 -11.36
C VAL A 240 -21.20 22.35 -12.42
N CYS A 241 -19.90 22.62 -12.61
CA CYS A 241 -19.44 23.66 -13.54
C CYS A 241 -18.55 23.15 -14.68
N GLN A 242 -18.38 21.83 -14.81
CA GLN A 242 -17.58 21.16 -15.83
C GLN A 242 -16.11 21.58 -15.92
N LYS A 243 -15.60 22.34 -14.94
CA LYS A 243 -14.17 22.63 -14.80
C LYS A 243 -13.39 21.34 -14.62
N ARG A 244 -12.29 21.20 -15.35
CA ARG A 244 -11.45 20.00 -15.37
C ARG A 244 -10.23 20.17 -14.48
N PHE A 245 -9.86 19.09 -13.78
CA PHE A 245 -8.77 19.06 -12.82
C PHE A 245 -7.80 17.93 -13.15
N MET A 246 -6.56 18.01 -12.66
CA MET A 246 -5.55 17.00 -12.95
C MET A 246 -5.74 15.72 -12.11
N CYS A 247 -6.50 15.80 -11.01
CA CYS A 247 -6.81 14.66 -10.17
C CYS A 247 -8.11 14.84 -9.35
N SER A 248 -8.68 13.72 -8.90
CA SER A 248 -9.94 13.69 -8.12
C SER A 248 -9.86 14.46 -6.79
N SER A 249 -8.69 14.55 -6.15
CA SER A 249 -8.53 15.32 -4.91
C SER A 249 -8.69 16.83 -5.14
N GLU A 250 -8.34 17.33 -6.32
CA GLU A 250 -8.56 18.71 -6.72
C GLU A 250 -10.03 19.00 -6.99
N VAL A 251 -10.75 18.07 -7.64
CA VAL A 251 -12.20 18.16 -7.82
C VAL A 251 -12.89 18.24 -6.46
N LYS A 252 -12.59 17.32 -5.53
CA LYS A 252 -13.17 17.32 -4.17
C LYS A 252 -12.93 18.63 -3.43
N ARG A 253 -11.72 19.19 -3.55
CA ARG A 253 -11.39 20.49 -2.97
C ARG A 253 -12.14 21.65 -3.65
N HIS A 254 -12.33 21.57 -4.95
CA HIS A 254 -13.08 22.56 -5.71
C HIS A 254 -14.58 22.50 -5.41
N MET A 255 -15.16 21.34 -5.13
CA MET A 255 -16.58 21.22 -4.79
C MET A 255 -17.00 22.10 -3.61
N VAL A 256 -16.09 22.40 -2.68
CA VAL A 256 -16.30 23.32 -1.55
C VAL A 256 -16.64 24.75 -2.02
N THR A 257 -16.23 25.15 -3.23
CA THR A 257 -16.61 26.46 -3.80
C THR A 257 -18.05 26.49 -4.31
N HIS A 258 -18.65 25.33 -4.60
CA HIS A 258 -20.07 25.24 -4.97
C HIS A 258 -20.98 25.13 -3.75
N SER A 259 -20.55 24.41 -2.70
CA SER A 259 -21.32 24.31 -1.46
C SER A 259 -21.25 25.58 -0.59
N GLY A 260 -20.29 26.48 -0.84
CA GLY A 260 -20.09 27.67 -0.02
C GLY A 260 -19.59 27.38 1.40
N GLU A 261 -19.36 26.10 1.72
CA GLU A 261 -18.88 25.68 3.03
C GLU A 261 -17.50 26.29 3.29
N LYS A 262 -17.33 26.86 4.47
CA LYS A 262 -16.06 27.41 4.94
C LYS A 262 -15.60 26.63 6.18
N PRO A 263 -15.04 25.41 6.01
CA PRO A 263 -14.81 24.48 7.11
C PRO A 263 -13.71 24.94 8.08
N TYR A 264 -12.96 25.98 7.72
CA TYR A 264 -11.82 26.46 8.49
C TYR A 264 -12.15 27.82 9.09
N SER A 265 -12.46 27.88 10.37
CA SER A 265 -12.68 29.12 11.12
C SER A 265 -11.40 29.59 11.81
N CYS A 266 -11.28 30.90 11.96
CA CYS A 266 -10.31 31.51 12.84
C CYS A 266 -10.75 31.33 14.30
N SER A 267 -9.83 30.97 15.19
CA SER A 267 -10.09 30.87 16.63
C SER A 267 -10.14 32.23 17.33
N THR A 268 -9.66 33.29 16.66
CA THR A 268 -9.47 34.63 17.24
C THR A 268 -10.44 35.65 16.64
N CYS A 269 -11.06 35.37 15.50
CA CYS A 269 -12.07 36.24 14.89
C CYS A 269 -13.13 35.40 14.17
N ALA A 270 -14.24 36.02 13.77
CA ALA A 270 -15.34 35.35 13.07
C ALA A 270 -15.01 34.98 11.60
N ALA A 271 -13.76 35.17 11.14
CA ALA A 271 -13.38 34.88 9.77
C ALA A 271 -13.39 33.38 9.49
N THR A 272 -14.07 33.00 8.40
CA THR A 272 -14.18 31.62 7.93
C THR A 272 -13.60 31.50 6.52
N PHE A 273 -12.96 30.36 6.24
CA PHE A 273 -12.19 30.13 5.02
C PHE A 273 -12.54 28.78 4.41
N THR A 274 -12.50 28.72 3.07
CA THR A 274 -12.68 27.48 2.30
C THR A 274 -11.41 26.62 2.29
N ARG A 275 -10.24 27.19 2.65
CA ARG A 275 -8.93 26.50 2.63
C ARG A 275 -8.12 26.77 3.90
N LYS A 276 -7.47 25.73 4.42
CA LYS A 276 -6.53 25.82 5.56
C LYS A 276 -5.31 26.71 5.27
N SER A 277 -4.82 26.75 4.03
CA SER A 277 -3.73 27.65 3.63
C SER A 277 -4.13 29.13 3.76
N SER A 278 -5.38 29.46 3.43
CA SER A 278 -5.92 30.83 3.57
C SER A 278 -6.09 31.21 5.04
N LEU A 279 -6.58 30.29 5.88
CA LEU A 279 -6.61 30.47 7.33
C LEU A 279 -5.19 30.67 7.91
N ASN A 280 -4.23 29.85 7.52
CA ASN A 280 -2.84 29.99 7.98
C ASN A 280 -2.20 31.31 7.53
N ALA A 281 -2.51 31.78 6.32
CA ALA A 281 -2.05 33.08 5.83
C ALA A 281 -2.71 34.24 6.59
N HIS A 282 -3.99 34.13 6.92
CA HIS A 282 -4.72 35.07 7.77
C HIS A 282 -4.10 35.14 9.18
N MET A 283 -3.86 33.99 9.82
CA MET A 283 -3.24 33.90 11.16
C MET A 283 -1.81 34.45 11.22
N ARG A 284 -1.05 34.38 10.12
CA ARG A 284 0.31 34.96 10.03
C ARG A 284 0.29 36.48 9.95
N ARG A 285 -0.80 37.08 9.48
CA ARG A 285 -1.00 38.53 9.41
C ARG A 285 -1.60 39.00 10.74
N LYS A 286 -0.76 39.16 11.77
CA LYS A 286 -1.16 39.58 13.14
C LYS A 286 -1.99 40.86 13.20
N THR A 287 -1.96 41.69 12.16
CA THR A 287 -2.68 42.98 12.07
C THR A 287 -4.19 42.88 11.85
N LEU A 288 -4.74 41.70 11.53
CA LEU A 288 -6.19 41.51 11.31
C LEU A 288 -6.92 40.80 12.46
N CYS A 289 -6.23 40.54 13.57
CA CYS A 289 -6.75 39.80 14.73
C CYS A 289 -6.54 40.58 16.04
N THR A 290 -6.70 41.90 16.02
CA THR A 290 -6.82 42.71 17.25
C THR A 290 -8.27 42.76 17.70
N ASN A 291 -8.51 42.32 18.93
CA ASN A 291 -9.80 42.32 19.62
C ASN A 291 -10.43 43.73 19.64
N GLY A 292 -11.74 43.80 19.36
CA GLY A 292 -12.63 44.78 20.01
C GLY A 292 -13.36 44.06 21.15
N PRO A 293 -13.46 44.64 22.36
CA PRO A 293 -14.10 43.98 23.50
C PRO A 293 -15.64 43.96 23.39
N ILE A 294 -16.19 43.10 24.24
CA ILE A 294 -17.59 42.71 24.49
C ILE A 294 -18.56 43.90 24.51
#